data_AF-A0A7X4I3H8-F1
#
_entry.id   AF-A0A7X4I3H8-F1
#
_cell.length_a   1.000
_cell.length_b   1.000
_cell.length_c   1.000
_cell.angle_alpha   90.00
_cell.angle_beta   90.00
_cell.angle_gamma   90.00
#
_symmetry.space_group_name_H-M   'P 1'
#
loop_
_entity.id
_entity.type
_entity.pdbx_description
1 polymer ?
#
loop_
_entity_poly.entity_id
_entity_poly.type
_entity_poly.pdbx_seq_one_letter_code
_entity_poly.pdbx_strand_id
1 'polypeptide(L)'
;MIADRCEKSSAVVPGAAPAAVPVSGMGRKSREKRERRRRRLAEERAAQPAQRYPANTEYVQPVDPMTPSESYLRKLCKRTFLSLWSHPNPFRDQASATQDGKEICDLLVVFENDVIIFSDKHCEFPSSADLRLDWVRWYRRAVEKSARQLWGAERWIRAHPDRVFLDTQCTKKFPLSLLAPTTTFHRVVVAHGAAARCVRELGGSGSLMLDSTVTGSAHTLRNDGAVPFVVGQVDPTRGYVHVLDDTTLEILLETLDTVADLSVYLKKKEQFVTSGVALFAAGEEELLAHYLTHCNAKGEYDFVFDEGVNAIVLHEGLWLDFVGSPQRAKQLEANKISYVWDDIVERTTRHFLRGTSQFLTDTTLSSQELVLRFFAREPRLRRRMLMSAIVDMVKVTPSDMRRLRVVSPSRSGDPYYVLLVLPRPAGVSEPRYRDVRRRYLEACCRVVKLDFPDAQDIVGLATETSNTRGRSEDLVYFDAKLWTEEMAKAAEKDKTALNILTKATKLHAIERDYPA
;
A
#
# COMPACT_ATOMS: atom_id res chain seq x y z
N MET A 1 17.58 -24.62 -15.54
CA MET A 1 19.01 -25.00 -15.57
C MET A 1 19.84 -23.80 -16.04
N ILE A 2 20.57 -23.10 -15.15
CA ILE A 2 21.80 -22.28 -15.36
C ILE A 2 22.35 -22.02 -13.92
N ALA A 3 23.24 -22.86 -13.37
CA ALA A 3 24.71 -22.81 -13.39
C ALA A 3 25.35 -21.74 -12.45
N ASP A 4 25.75 -22.23 -11.27
CA ASP A 4 26.60 -21.64 -10.22
C ASP A 4 28.05 -21.43 -10.68
N ARG A 5 28.79 -20.48 -10.06
CA ARG A 5 30.25 -20.60 -9.84
C ARG A 5 30.75 -19.75 -8.67
N CYS A 6 31.69 -20.35 -7.94
CA CYS A 6 32.20 -20.09 -6.60
C CYS A 6 33.67 -19.61 -6.66
N GLU A 7 34.16 -18.84 -5.67
CA GLU A 7 35.56 -18.77 -5.16
C GLU A 7 35.68 -17.64 -4.10
N LYS A 8 35.82 -17.89 -2.79
CA LYS A 8 36.93 -18.29 -1.89
C LYS A 8 38.04 -17.25 -1.58
N SER A 9 38.06 -16.87 -0.28
CA SER A 9 39.24 -16.62 0.61
C SER A 9 40.02 -15.30 0.44
N SER A 10 40.63 -14.63 1.44
CA SER A 10 41.18 -15.01 2.75
C SER A 10 41.31 -13.82 3.73
N ALA A 11 41.47 -14.11 5.02
CA ALA A 11 41.58 -13.20 6.16
C ALA A 11 43.00 -12.63 6.41
N VAL A 12 43.10 -11.43 7.03
CA VAL A 12 44.19 -11.00 7.94
C VAL A 12 43.65 -9.95 8.95
N VAL A 13 44.10 -10.03 10.21
CA VAL A 13 43.82 -9.19 11.42
C VAL A 13 45.20 -8.96 12.11
N PRO A 14 45.41 -8.10 13.14
CA PRO A 14 44.98 -6.72 13.45
C PRO A 14 46.20 -5.76 13.67
N GLY A 15 45.95 -4.46 13.89
CA GLY A 15 46.95 -3.51 14.44
C GLY A 15 46.33 -2.53 15.44
N ALA A 16 47.01 -2.29 16.56
CA ALA A 16 46.53 -1.69 17.82
C ALA A 16 46.46 -0.15 17.87
N ALA A 17 45.76 0.35 18.90
CA ALA A 17 45.47 1.75 19.24
C ALA A 17 46.67 2.54 19.82
N PRO A 18 46.54 3.87 19.91
CA PRO A 18 46.80 4.51 21.21
C PRO A 18 45.83 5.64 21.60
N ALA A 19 46.01 6.07 22.84
CA ALA A 19 45.05 6.72 23.73
C ALA A 19 45.08 8.27 23.78
N ALA A 20 44.04 8.76 24.45
CA ALA A 20 43.62 10.10 24.88
C ALA A 20 44.67 11.14 25.29
N VAL A 21 44.33 12.42 25.07
CA VAL A 21 44.76 13.58 25.89
C VAL A 21 43.57 14.56 26.06
N PRO A 22 43.32 15.10 27.28
CA PRO A 22 42.15 15.92 27.61
C PRO A 22 42.43 17.43 27.45
N VAL A 23 41.41 18.24 27.14
CA VAL A 23 41.52 19.71 27.21
C VAL A 23 40.38 20.32 28.05
N SER A 24 40.83 21.02 29.08
CA SER A 24 40.10 21.76 30.10
C SER A 24 39.48 23.09 29.62
N GLY A 25 38.37 23.47 30.25
CA GLY A 25 38.19 24.82 30.81
C GLY A 25 37.60 25.91 29.90
N MET A 26 36.28 26.08 29.91
CA MET A 26 35.60 27.29 29.42
C MET A 26 35.20 28.21 30.59
N GLY A 27 35.61 29.48 30.52
CA GLY A 27 35.54 30.47 31.59
C GLY A 27 34.14 30.94 32.01
N ARG A 28 34.03 31.34 33.29
CA ARG A 28 32.81 31.73 34.04
C ARG A 28 31.86 32.69 33.30
N LYS A 29 32.38 33.66 32.52
CA LYS A 29 31.57 34.65 31.77
C LYS A 29 30.78 34.04 30.59
N SER A 30 31.26 32.96 29.99
CA SER A 30 30.56 32.19 28.94
C SER A 30 29.35 31.43 29.51
N ARG A 31 29.48 30.96 30.76
CA ARG A 31 28.44 30.23 31.48
C ARG A 31 27.23 31.13 31.79
N GLU A 32 27.45 32.33 32.30
CA GLU A 32 26.39 33.29 32.63
C GLU A 32 25.62 33.79 31.39
N LYS A 33 26.29 33.99 30.25
CA LYS A 33 25.64 34.39 29.00
C LYS A 33 24.76 33.27 28.43
N ARG A 34 25.17 32.00 28.58
CA ARG A 34 24.37 30.82 28.25
C ARG A 34 23.17 30.64 29.18
N GLU A 35 23.33 30.94 30.47
CA GLU A 35 22.24 30.86 31.46
C GLU A 35 21.16 31.92 31.24
N ARG A 36 21.55 33.17 30.93
CA ARG A 36 20.58 34.23 30.57
C ARG A 36 19.83 33.90 29.28
N ARG A 37 20.51 33.36 28.26
CA ARG A 37 19.85 32.92 27.01
C ARG A 37 18.91 31.73 27.25
N ARG A 38 19.28 30.79 28.13
CA ARG A 38 18.42 29.67 28.54
C ARG A 38 17.18 30.11 29.32
N ARG A 39 17.30 31.09 30.23
CA ARG A 39 16.15 31.64 30.95
C ARG A 39 15.18 32.36 30.01
N ARG A 40 15.70 33.18 29.08
CA ARG A 40 14.87 33.87 28.09
C ARG A 40 14.13 32.90 27.14
N LEU A 41 14.81 31.85 26.68
CA LEU A 41 14.19 30.78 25.86
C LEU A 41 13.21 29.91 26.67
N ALA A 42 13.40 29.76 27.98
CA ALA A 42 12.47 29.05 28.86
C ALA A 42 11.21 29.89 29.17
N GLU A 43 11.36 31.20 29.34
CA GLU A 43 10.25 32.16 29.49
C GLU A 43 9.45 32.32 28.19
N GLU A 44 10.11 32.36 27.02
CA GLU A 44 9.44 32.32 25.71
C GLU A 44 8.70 31.00 25.44
N ARG A 45 9.22 29.86 25.94
CA ARG A 45 8.52 28.56 25.90
C ARG A 45 7.35 28.45 26.89
N ALA A 46 7.42 29.16 28.02
CA ALA A 46 6.34 29.18 29.02
C ALA A 46 5.20 30.15 28.66
N ALA A 47 5.47 31.15 27.81
CA ALA A 47 4.50 32.16 27.37
C ALA A 47 3.73 31.79 26.07
N GLN A 48 4.08 30.69 25.39
CA GLN A 48 3.25 30.14 24.32
C GLN A 48 2.08 29.38 24.93
N PRO A 49 0.82 29.71 24.61
CA PRO A 49 -0.31 28.94 25.11
C PRO A 49 -0.14 27.50 24.62
N ALA A 50 -0.13 26.55 25.55
CA ALA A 50 -0.16 25.13 25.24
C ALA A 50 -1.46 24.86 24.47
N GLN A 51 -1.37 24.91 23.15
CA GLN A 51 -2.47 24.56 22.26
C GLN A 51 -2.63 23.05 22.39
N ARG A 52 -3.49 22.64 23.33
CA ARG A 52 -3.94 21.26 23.47
C ARG A 52 -4.78 20.95 22.22
N TYR A 53 -4.14 20.38 21.21
CA TYR A 53 -4.84 19.81 20.08
C TYR A 53 -5.55 18.53 20.54
N PRO A 54 -6.83 18.35 20.18
CA PRO A 54 -7.60 17.22 20.68
C PRO A 54 -6.98 15.92 20.15
N ALA A 55 -6.74 14.97 21.05
CA ALA A 55 -6.60 13.57 20.69
C ALA A 55 -7.93 13.12 20.09
N ASN A 56 -8.10 13.20 18.77
CA ASN A 56 -9.35 12.84 18.12
C ASN A 56 -9.09 12.20 16.76
N THR A 57 -9.10 10.88 16.73
CA THR A 57 -9.74 10.14 15.63
C THR A 57 -10.10 8.75 16.15
N GLU A 58 -11.13 8.69 17.00
CA GLU A 58 -11.87 7.44 17.15
C GLU A 58 -12.37 7.05 15.76
N TYR A 59 -11.81 5.97 15.21
CA TYR A 59 -12.35 5.28 14.06
C TYR A 59 -13.85 5.09 14.28
N VAL A 60 -14.66 5.71 13.42
CA VAL A 60 -16.10 5.51 13.43
C VAL A 60 -16.33 4.09 12.98
N GLN A 61 -16.75 3.22 13.91
CA GLN A 61 -17.43 1.99 13.50
C GLN A 61 -18.67 2.41 12.73
N PRO A 62 -19.00 1.77 11.58
CA PRO A 62 -20.14 2.16 10.77
C PRO A 62 -21.41 2.28 11.63
N VAL A 63 -22.19 3.32 11.35
CA VAL A 63 -23.38 3.69 12.12
C VAL A 63 -24.62 2.88 11.68
N ASP A 64 -24.57 2.22 10.52
CA ASP A 64 -25.72 1.52 9.90
C ASP A 64 -25.53 0.00 9.71
N PRO A 65 -26.63 -0.78 9.69
CA PRO A 65 -26.59 -2.20 9.37
C PRO A 65 -26.13 -2.42 7.93
N MET A 66 -24.93 -2.97 7.81
CA MET A 66 -24.24 -3.28 6.55
C MET A 66 -24.85 -4.51 5.87
N THR A 67 -24.97 -4.48 4.54
CA THR A 67 -25.39 -5.69 3.80
C THR A 67 -24.30 -6.78 3.84
N PRO A 68 -24.64 -8.07 3.64
CA PRO A 68 -23.63 -9.13 3.55
C PRO A 68 -22.57 -8.86 2.48
N SER A 69 -22.97 -8.32 1.32
CA SER A 69 -22.07 -7.96 0.22
C SER A 69 -21.13 -6.81 0.59
N GLU A 70 -21.63 -5.73 1.22
CA GLU A 70 -20.79 -4.63 1.71
C GLU A 70 -19.80 -5.09 2.79
N SER A 71 -20.23 -5.97 3.69
CA SER A 71 -19.37 -6.55 4.72
C SER A 71 -18.24 -7.40 4.11
N TYR A 72 -18.56 -8.18 3.08
CA TYR A 72 -17.60 -8.97 2.35
C TYR A 72 -16.61 -8.11 1.56
N LEU A 73 -17.08 -7.10 0.81
CA LEU A 73 -16.24 -6.11 0.13
C LEU A 73 -15.29 -5.42 1.11
N ARG A 74 -15.80 -4.94 2.25
CA ARG A 74 -14.98 -4.30 3.28
C ARG A 74 -13.90 -5.22 3.82
N LYS A 75 -14.19 -6.51 4.01
CA LYS A 75 -13.21 -7.50 4.47
C LYS A 75 -12.09 -7.70 3.44
N LEU A 76 -12.44 -7.91 2.17
CA LEU A 76 -11.47 -8.07 1.08
C LEU A 76 -10.60 -6.83 0.91
N CYS A 77 -11.22 -5.66 0.88
CA CYS A 77 -10.54 -4.38 0.69
C CYS A 77 -9.67 -4.01 1.89
N LYS A 78 -10.09 -4.29 3.13
CA LYS A 78 -9.24 -4.10 4.30
C LYS A 78 -7.97 -4.96 4.23
N ARG A 79 -8.07 -6.21 3.75
CA ARG A 79 -6.90 -7.09 3.55
C ARG A 79 -5.94 -6.51 2.51
N THR A 80 -6.47 -5.96 1.42
CA THR A 80 -5.68 -5.47 0.27
C THR A 80 -5.08 -4.08 0.48
N PHE A 81 -5.90 -3.14 0.98
CA PHE A 81 -5.57 -1.72 1.06
C PHE A 81 -5.16 -1.25 2.44
N LEU A 82 -5.31 -2.10 3.47
CA LEU A 82 -5.06 -1.80 4.87
C LEU A 82 -6.04 -0.73 5.41
N SER A 83 -6.27 -0.76 6.72
CA SER A 83 -7.34 0.00 7.36
C SER A 83 -7.19 1.52 7.30
N LEU A 84 -5.97 2.03 7.13
CA LEU A 84 -5.70 3.47 7.11
C LEU A 84 -6.17 4.16 5.83
N TRP A 85 -6.23 3.43 4.71
CA TRP A 85 -6.54 3.99 3.39
C TRP A 85 -7.87 3.47 2.81
N SER A 86 -8.57 2.60 3.53
CA SER A 86 -9.83 1.97 3.11
C SER A 86 -11.01 2.52 3.92
N HIS A 87 -11.82 3.38 3.31
CA HIS A 87 -12.89 4.12 3.98
C HIS A 87 -14.27 3.71 3.44
N PRO A 88 -15.04 2.91 4.20
CA PRO A 88 -16.39 2.54 3.80
C PRO A 88 -17.34 3.73 3.91
N ASN A 89 -18.32 3.79 2.99
CA ASN A 89 -19.46 4.71 3.01
C ASN A 89 -19.11 6.18 3.33
N PRO A 90 -18.18 6.87 2.62
CA PRO A 90 -17.97 8.29 2.83
C PRO A 90 -19.20 9.12 2.44
N PHE A 91 -19.42 10.23 3.15
CA PHE A 91 -20.56 11.12 2.98
C PHE A 91 -20.17 12.48 2.43
N ARG A 92 -21.12 13.14 1.78
CA ARG A 92 -21.04 14.54 1.38
C ARG A 92 -22.12 15.37 2.05
N ASP A 93 -21.78 16.61 2.38
CA ASP A 93 -22.69 17.59 2.96
C ASP A 93 -23.61 18.18 1.88
N GLN A 94 -24.69 17.48 1.55
CA GLN A 94 -25.81 18.09 0.81
C GLN A 94 -26.91 18.62 1.75
N ALA A 95 -26.60 18.69 3.05
CA ALA A 95 -27.51 19.10 4.11
C ALA A 95 -27.96 20.57 3.96
N SER A 96 -29.26 20.78 3.78
CA SER A 96 -29.91 21.93 4.41
C SER A 96 -30.01 21.67 5.92
N ALA A 97 -30.45 22.65 6.72
CA ALA A 97 -30.53 22.55 8.18
C ALA A 97 -31.37 21.35 8.74
N THR A 98 -31.97 20.53 7.89
CA THR A 98 -32.87 19.41 8.22
C THR A 98 -32.56 18.07 7.53
N GLN A 99 -31.49 17.94 6.74
CA GLN A 99 -31.15 16.67 6.05
C GLN A 99 -29.75 16.19 6.38
N ASP A 100 -29.63 14.89 6.66
CA ASP A 100 -28.33 14.22 6.85
C ASP A 100 -27.50 14.22 5.54
N GLY A 101 -26.19 14.01 5.70
CA GLY A 101 -25.26 13.85 4.60
C GLY A 101 -25.64 12.67 3.69
N LYS A 102 -25.32 12.82 2.40
CA LYS A 102 -25.60 11.79 1.41
C LYS A 102 -24.35 10.96 1.15
N GLU A 103 -24.49 9.64 1.12
CA GLU A 103 -23.41 8.73 0.77
C GLU A 103 -22.88 9.00 -0.65
N ILE A 104 -21.56 8.95 -0.79
CA ILE A 104 -20.83 9.16 -2.05
C ILE A 104 -20.70 7.83 -2.80
N CYS A 105 -20.26 6.77 -2.13
CA CYS A 105 -19.99 5.44 -2.68
C CYS A 105 -19.87 4.41 -1.56
N ASP A 106 -19.97 3.12 -1.89
CA ASP A 106 -19.93 2.03 -0.90
C ASP A 106 -18.54 1.90 -0.23
N LEU A 107 -17.47 2.13 -1.00
CA LEU A 107 -16.10 2.14 -0.48
C LEU A 107 -15.19 3.09 -1.28
N LEU A 108 -14.41 3.89 -0.56
CA LEU A 108 -13.40 4.78 -1.11
C LEU A 108 -12.01 4.39 -0.59
N VAL A 109 -11.09 4.15 -1.53
CA VAL A 109 -9.67 3.93 -1.24
C VAL A 109 -8.87 5.12 -1.75
N VAL A 110 -8.01 5.68 -0.91
CA VAL A 110 -7.18 6.83 -1.26
C VAL A 110 -5.75 6.52 -0.87
N PHE A 111 -4.89 6.29 -1.87
CA PHE A 111 -3.50 5.94 -1.64
C PHE A 111 -2.59 6.69 -2.61
N GLU A 112 -1.76 7.59 -2.08
CA GLU A 112 -0.93 8.50 -2.89
C GLU A 112 -1.75 9.22 -3.97
N ASN A 113 -1.50 8.92 -5.24
CA ASN A 113 -2.18 9.52 -6.38
C ASN A 113 -3.38 8.69 -6.86
N ASP A 114 -3.63 7.53 -6.28
CA ASP A 114 -4.65 6.60 -6.71
C ASP A 114 -5.89 6.70 -5.81
N VAL A 115 -7.01 7.06 -6.42
CA VAL A 115 -8.33 7.09 -5.77
C VAL A 115 -9.20 6.01 -6.41
N ILE A 116 -9.54 4.98 -5.64
CA ILE A 116 -10.39 3.88 -6.11
C ILE A 116 -11.77 4.06 -5.49
N ILE A 117 -12.80 4.20 -6.34
CA ILE A 117 -14.19 4.36 -5.94
C ILE A 117 -14.92 3.07 -6.30
N PHE A 118 -15.41 2.36 -5.30
CA PHE A 118 -16.20 1.16 -5.48
C PHE A 118 -17.70 1.48 -5.39
N SER A 119 -18.48 0.87 -6.27
CA SER A 119 -19.92 0.76 -6.11
C SER A 119 -20.32 -0.71 -6.12
N ASP A 120 -20.82 -1.19 -5.00
CA ASP A 120 -21.28 -2.55 -4.78
C ASP A 120 -22.79 -2.64 -5.05
N LYS A 121 -23.18 -3.56 -5.93
CA LYS A 121 -24.60 -3.71 -6.25
C LYS A 121 -25.01 -5.15 -6.43
N HIS A 122 -25.82 -5.62 -5.49
CA HIS A 122 -26.59 -6.85 -5.69
C HIS A 122 -27.87 -6.60 -6.48
N CYS A 123 -28.02 -7.31 -7.61
CA CYS A 123 -29.23 -7.34 -8.40
C CYS A 123 -29.52 -8.78 -8.83
N GLU A 124 -30.67 -9.31 -8.41
CA GLU A 124 -31.15 -10.59 -8.95
C GLU A 124 -31.26 -10.53 -10.47
N PHE A 125 -30.66 -11.52 -11.13
CA PHE A 125 -30.78 -11.70 -12.57
C PHE A 125 -32.18 -12.23 -12.88
N PRO A 126 -33.01 -11.51 -13.67
CA PRO A 126 -34.36 -11.95 -13.95
C PRO A 126 -34.39 -13.33 -14.62
N SER A 127 -35.44 -14.11 -14.32
CA SER A 127 -35.57 -15.51 -14.72
C SER A 127 -36.71 -15.74 -15.72
N SER A 128 -36.87 -14.82 -16.68
CA SER A 128 -37.83 -15.01 -17.77
C SER A 128 -37.25 -15.90 -18.88
N ALA A 129 -38.10 -16.24 -19.86
CA ALA A 129 -37.70 -16.99 -21.05
C ALA A 129 -36.88 -16.14 -22.05
N ASP A 130 -36.87 -14.81 -21.89
CA ASP A 130 -36.13 -13.90 -22.77
C ASP A 130 -34.82 -13.46 -22.10
N LEU A 131 -33.77 -14.24 -22.34
CA LEU A 131 -32.44 -14.01 -21.77
C LEU A 131 -31.87 -12.62 -22.12
N ARG A 132 -32.13 -12.12 -23.34
CA ARG A 132 -31.64 -10.80 -23.76
C ARG A 132 -32.37 -9.70 -23.02
N LEU A 133 -33.69 -9.79 -22.89
CA LEU A 133 -34.45 -8.83 -22.07
C LEU A 133 -33.99 -8.84 -20.61
N ASP A 134 -33.76 -10.02 -20.05
CA ASP A 134 -33.29 -10.20 -18.68
C ASP A 134 -31.90 -9.59 -18.49
N TRP A 135 -30.98 -9.84 -19.43
CA TRP A 135 -29.67 -9.19 -19.48
C TRP A 135 -29.79 -7.66 -19.52
N VAL A 136 -30.58 -7.10 -20.43
CA VAL A 136 -30.74 -5.64 -20.53
C VAL A 136 -31.28 -5.04 -19.23
N ARG A 137 -32.25 -5.71 -18.60
CA ARG A 137 -32.80 -5.28 -17.30
C ARG A 137 -31.77 -5.35 -16.20
N TRP A 138 -31.00 -6.43 -16.13
CA TRP A 138 -29.95 -6.63 -15.15
C TRP A 138 -28.81 -5.62 -15.34
N TYR A 139 -28.26 -5.51 -16.56
CA TYR A 139 -27.17 -4.59 -16.89
C TYR A 139 -27.50 -3.13 -16.53
N ARG A 140 -28.70 -2.65 -16.90
CA ARG A 140 -29.13 -1.29 -16.55
C ARG A 140 -29.18 -1.04 -15.05
N ARG A 141 -29.56 -2.06 -14.26
CA ARG A 141 -29.74 -1.97 -12.80
C ARG A 141 -28.41 -2.14 -12.05
N ALA A 142 -27.60 -3.11 -12.45
CA ALA A 142 -26.40 -3.56 -11.74
C ALA A 142 -25.15 -2.80 -12.19
N VAL A 143 -25.03 -2.51 -13.50
CA VAL A 143 -23.81 -1.91 -14.08
C VAL A 143 -24.02 -0.43 -14.40
N GLU A 144 -24.96 -0.11 -15.28
CA GLU A 144 -25.11 1.27 -15.79
C GLU A 144 -25.50 2.27 -14.69
N LYS A 145 -26.41 1.88 -13.79
CA LYS A 145 -26.81 2.72 -12.64
C LYS A 145 -25.65 2.94 -11.68
N SER A 146 -24.86 1.91 -11.39
CA SER A 146 -23.70 1.96 -10.49
C SER A 146 -22.59 2.84 -11.08
N ALA A 147 -22.30 2.69 -12.38
CA ALA A 147 -21.37 3.56 -13.09
C ALA A 147 -21.80 5.03 -13.04
N ARG A 148 -23.10 5.32 -13.19
CA ARG A 148 -23.65 6.68 -13.01
C ARG A 148 -23.42 7.24 -11.62
N GLN A 149 -23.51 6.41 -10.57
CA GLN A 149 -23.18 6.82 -9.20
C GLN A 149 -21.69 7.12 -9.07
N LEU A 150 -20.81 6.27 -9.61
CA LEU A 150 -19.36 6.46 -9.58
C LEU A 150 -18.91 7.77 -10.27
N TRP A 151 -19.44 8.09 -11.46
CA TRP A 151 -19.13 9.37 -12.09
C TRP A 151 -19.63 10.57 -11.29
N GLY A 152 -20.77 10.42 -10.60
CA GLY A 152 -21.29 11.43 -9.68
C GLY A 152 -20.40 11.61 -8.45
N ALA A 153 -19.90 10.51 -7.89
CA ALA A 153 -18.96 10.47 -6.77
C ALA A 153 -17.64 11.16 -7.12
N GLU A 154 -17.01 10.74 -8.23
CA GLU A 154 -15.78 11.36 -8.71
C GLU A 154 -15.96 12.86 -8.95
N ARG A 155 -17.03 13.26 -9.65
CA ARG A 155 -17.31 14.68 -9.91
C ARG A 155 -17.38 15.48 -8.61
N TRP A 156 -18.04 14.93 -7.59
CA TRP A 156 -18.10 15.56 -6.28
C TRP A 156 -16.72 15.68 -5.63
N ILE A 157 -15.96 14.58 -5.57
CA ILE A 157 -14.62 14.56 -4.98
C ILE A 157 -13.70 15.57 -5.67
N ARG A 158 -13.76 15.66 -7.00
CA ARG A 158 -12.97 16.62 -7.78
C ARG A 158 -13.37 18.08 -7.50
N ALA A 159 -14.67 18.38 -7.45
CA ALA A 159 -15.15 19.75 -7.29
C ALA A 159 -15.09 20.24 -5.83
N HIS A 160 -15.25 19.32 -4.87
CA HIS A 160 -15.43 19.61 -3.47
C HIS A 160 -14.65 18.63 -2.56
N PRO A 161 -13.32 18.52 -2.72
CA PRO A 161 -12.51 17.56 -1.96
C PRO A 161 -12.58 17.76 -0.44
N ASP A 162 -12.78 18.99 0.03
CA ASP A 162 -12.87 19.34 1.46
C ASP A 162 -14.26 19.07 2.08
N ARG A 163 -15.21 18.58 1.28
CA ARG A 163 -16.60 18.32 1.63
C ARG A 163 -16.94 16.83 1.56
N VAL A 164 -16.01 16.03 2.06
CA VAL A 164 -16.12 14.58 2.21
C VAL A 164 -15.92 14.23 3.68
N PHE A 165 -16.78 13.36 4.20
CA PHE A 165 -16.92 13.07 5.62
C PHE A 165 -17.01 11.56 5.87
N LEU A 166 -16.72 11.14 7.10
CA LEU A 166 -16.76 9.75 7.56
C LEU A 166 -18.04 9.40 8.33
N ASP A 167 -18.97 10.35 8.47
CA ASP A 167 -20.21 10.20 9.21
C ASP A 167 -21.38 10.90 8.50
N THR A 168 -22.59 10.36 8.69
CA THR A 168 -23.83 10.88 8.11
C THR A 168 -24.09 12.33 8.53
N GLN A 169 -23.73 12.71 9.74
CA GLN A 169 -23.90 14.08 10.26
C GLN A 169 -22.90 15.09 9.66
N CYS A 170 -21.94 14.62 8.85
CA CYS A 170 -20.89 15.45 8.24
C CYS A 170 -20.08 16.26 9.27
N THR A 171 -19.78 15.67 10.42
CA THR A 171 -18.98 16.31 11.48
C THR A 171 -17.53 15.86 11.48
N LYS A 172 -17.24 14.68 10.93
CA LYS A 172 -15.92 14.06 10.86
C LYS A 172 -15.40 14.12 9.44
N LYS A 173 -14.56 15.12 9.15
CA LYS A 173 -13.94 15.27 7.83
C LYS A 173 -13.11 14.05 7.44
N PHE A 174 -13.04 13.81 6.14
CA PHE A 174 -12.15 12.79 5.57
C PHE A 174 -10.68 13.11 5.94
N PRO A 175 -9.89 12.13 6.41
CA PRO A 175 -8.61 12.39 7.06
C PRO A 175 -7.44 12.57 6.09
N LEU A 176 -7.61 12.22 4.81
CA LEU A 176 -6.55 12.26 3.80
C LEU A 176 -6.86 13.30 2.71
N SER A 177 -5.82 13.85 2.11
CA SER A 177 -5.95 14.67 0.91
C SER A 177 -6.45 13.80 -0.24
N LEU A 178 -7.62 14.16 -0.81
CA LEU A 178 -8.25 13.39 -1.89
C LEU A 178 -7.68 13.67 -3.28
N LEU A 179 -7.02 14.82 -3.46
CA LEU A 179 -6.56 15.28 -4.76
C LEU A 179 -5.11 15.76 -4.70
N ALA A 180 -4.38 15.43 -5.76
CA ALA A 180 -3.08 15.91 -6.16
C ALA A 180 -3.12 16.18 -7.69
N PRO A 181 -2.17 16.94 -8.26
CA PRO A 181 -2.14 17.22 -9.69
C PRO A 181 -2.10 15.96 -10.58
N THR A 182 -1.55 14.87 -10.06
CA THR A 182 -1.38 13.57 -10.73
C THR A 182 -2.43 12.53 -10.33
N THR A 183 -3.53 12.93 -9.68
CA THR A 183 -4.55 11.99 -9.20
C THR A 183 -5.21 11.21 -10.34
N THR A 184 -5.18 9.90 -10.22
CA THR A 184 -5.85 8.93 -11.10
C THR A 184 -7.05 8.34 -10.37
N PHE A 185 -8.20 8.31 -11.03
CA PHE A 185 -9.44 7.75 -10.49
C PHE A 185 -9.73 6.40 -11.13
N HIS A 186 -9.82 5.36 -10.30
CA HIS A 186 -10.24 4.02 -10.67
C HIS A 186 -11.69 3.81 -10.26
N ARG A 187 -12.57 3.58 -11.24
CA ARG A 187 -14.01 3.37 -10.99
C ARG A 187 -14.29 1.88 -11.06
N VAL A 188 -14.70 1.28 -9.95
CA VAL A 188 -14.94 -0.16 -9.87
C VAL A 188 -16.41 -0.40 -9.55
N VAL A 189 -17.12 -1.01 -10.50
CA VAL A 189 -18.46 -1.56 -10.26
C VAL A 189 -18.31 -3.02 -9.88
N VAL A 190 -18.91 -3.40 -8.76
CA VAL A 190 -19.05 -4.80 -8.35
C VAL A 190 -20.52 -5.19 -8.56
N ALA A 191 -20.79 -5.93 -9.63
CA ALA A 191 -22.14 -6.29 -10.08
C ALA A 191 -22.44 -7.76 -9.77
N HIS A 192 -23.20 -8.00 -8.71
CA HIS A 192 -23.55 -9.37 -8.28
C HIS A 192 -24.83 -9.89 -8.92
N GLY A 193 -24.97 -11.21 -8.93
CA GLY A 193 -26.24 -11.91 -9.18
C GLY A 193 -26.38 -12.48 -10.60
N ALA A 194 -25.44 -12.21 -11.51
CA ALA A 194 -25.43 -12.79 -12.84
C ALA A 194 -24.80 -14.20 -12.91
N ALA A 195 -23.84 -14.51 -12.03
CA ALA A 195 -22.98 -15.70 -12.15
C ALA A 195 -23.77 -17.01 -12.29
N ALA A 196 -24.74 -17.26 -11.41
CA ALA A 196 -25.53 -18.48 -11.46
C ALA A 196 -26.35 -18.63 -12.76
N ARG A 197 -26.80 -17.51 -13.37
CA ARG A 197 -27.46 -17.56 -14.69
C ARG A 197 -26.42 -17.77 -15.80
N CYS A 198 -25.28 -17.09 -15.73
CA CYS A 198 -24.17 -17.25 -16.68
C CYS A 198 -23.77 -18.73 -16.79
N VAL A 199 -23.50 -19.39 -15.65
CA VAL A 199 -23.15 -20.83 -15.60
C VAL A 199 -24.23 -21.72 -16.24
N ARG A 200 -25.52 -21.43 -16.01
CA ARG A 200 -26.60 -22.24 -16.60
C ARG A 200 -26.71 -22.11 -18.11
N GLU A 201 -26.41 -20.93 -18.65
CA GLU A 201 -26.56 -20.64 -20.09
C GLU A 201 -25.28 -20.96 -20.87
N LEU A 202 -24.10 -20.70 -20.29
CA LEU A 202 -22.81 -20.74 -20.97
C LEU A 202 -21.81 -21.73 -20.35
N GLY A 203 -22.04 -22.21 -19.13
CA GLY A 203 -21.06 -23.00 -18.37
C GLY A 203 -19.95 -22.14 -17.75
N GLY A 204 -18.78 -22.75 -17.58
CA GLY A 204 -17.56 -22.09 -17.10
C GLY A 204 -17.61 -21.55 -15.66
N SER A 205 -16.78 -20.55 -15.38
CA SER A 205 -16.65 -19.89 -14.07
C SER A 205 -17.90 -19.12 -13.62
N GLY A 206 -18.74 -18.72 -14.58
CA GLY A 206 -19.87 -17.82 -14.34
C GLY A 206 -19.50 -16.34 -14.41
N SER A 207 -18.23 -16.02 -14.69
CA SER A 207 -17.77 -14.64 -14.79
C SER A 207 -18.35 -13.90 -16.00
N LEU A 208 -18.41 -12.58 -15.91
CA LEU A 208 -18.74 -11.72 -17.03
C LEU A 208 -17.58 -11.74 -18.04
N MET A 209 -17.90 -12.00 -19.30
CA MET A 209 -16.97 -11.90 -20.40
C MET A 209 -16.63 -10.43 -20.68
N LEU A 210 -15.40 -10.16 -21.11
CA LEU A 210 -14.93 -8.83 -21.48
C LEU A 210 -14.83 -8.72 -23.00
N ASP A 211 -15.49 -7.72 -23.58
CA ASP A 211 -15.34 -7.32 -24.98
C ASP A 211 -15.06 -5.80 -25.05
N SER A 212 -13.84 -5.41 -25.41
CA SER A 212 -13.46 -4.00 -25.45
C SER A 212 -14.16 -3.20 -26.56
N THR A 213 -14.75 -3.89 -27.55
CA THR A 213 -15.47 -3.28 -28.67
C THR A 213 -16.92 -2.95 -28.33
N VAL A 214 -17.48 -3.58 -27.30
CA VAL A 214 -18.83 -3.27 -26.81
C VAL A 214 -18.78 -1.99 -25.98
N THR A 215 -19.44 -0.93 -26.45
CA THR A 215 -19.43 0.38 -25.79
C THR A 215 -20.82 0.98 -25.66
N GLY A 216 -21.06 1.71 -24.57
CA GLY A 216 -22.27 2.53 -24.41
C GLY A 216 -23.56 1.71 -24.56
N SER A 217 -24.43 2.17 -25.46
CA SER A 217 -25.74 1.55 -25.69
C SER A 217 -25.68 0.13 -26.28
N ALA A 218 -24.55 -0.31 -26.85
CA ALA A 218 -24.37 -1.63 -27.44
C ALA A 218 -24.71 -2.76 -26.44
N HIS A 219 -24.39 -2.57 -25.16
CA HIS A 219 -24.75 -3.48 -24.07
C HIS A 219 -26.26 -3.73 -23.92
N THR A 220 -27.12 -2.86 -24.47
CA THR A 220 -28.58 -2.89 -24.26
C THR A 220 -29.43 -2.91 -25.54
N LEU A 221 -28.82 -3.07 -26.71
CA LEU A 221 -29.52 -3.15 -27.99
C LEU A 221 -30.35 -4.44 -28.07
N ARG A 222 -31.67 -4.31 -28.16
CA ARG A 222 -32.62 -5.45 -28.15
C ARG A 222 -32.65 -6.24 -29.46
N ASN A 223 -32.47 -5.58 -30.60
CA ASN A 223 -32.60 -6.18 -31.93
C ASN A 223 -31.20 -6.50 -32.48
N ASP A 224 -30.51 -7.46 -31.85
CA ASP A 224 -29.28 -8.14 -32.32
C ASP A 224 -27.93 -7.65 -31.78
N GLY A 225 -27.87 -6.57 -30.99
CA GLY A 225 -26.58 -5.99 -30.54
C GLY A 225 -26.11 -6.39 -29.13
N ALA A 226 -27.02 -6.61 -28.17
CA ALA A 226 -26.63 -6.96 -26.81
C ALA A 226 -26.34 -8.46 -26.69
N VAL A 227 -25.09 -8.79 -26.39
CA VAL A 227 -24.66 -10.15 -26.05
C VAL A 227 -24.76 -10.31 -24.53
N PRO A 228 -25.63 -11.21 -24.02
CA PRO A 228 -25.73 -11.46 -22.59
C PRO A 228 -24.38 -11.83 -21.97
N PHE A 229 -24.15 -11.38 -20.73
CA PHE A 229 -22.95 -11.64 -19.94
C PHE A 229 -21.65 -11.02 -20.48
N VAL A 230 -21.73 -10.15 -21.50
CA VAL A 230 -20.57 -9.44 -22.04
C VAL A 230 -20.58 -7.98 -21.56
N VAL A 231 -19.46 -7.55 -20.99
CA VAL A 231 -19.23 -6.16 -20.58
C VAL A 231 -18.05 -5.57 -21.35
N GLY A 232 -18.11 -4.26 -21.58
CA GLY A 232 -17.05 -3.48 -22.20
C GLY A 232 -17.01 -2.07 -21.61
N GLN A 233 -16.84 -1.05 -22.44
CA GLN A 233 -16.78 0.33 -21.94
C GLN A 233 -18.19 0.89 -21.69
N VAL A 234 -18.55 1.10 -20.42
CA VAL A 234 -19.89 1.56 -20.04
C VAL A 234 -20.26 2.89 -20.72
N ASP A 235 -19.36 3.87 -20.70
CA ASP A 235 -19.46 5.11 -21.47
C ASP A 235 -18.03 5.63 -21.77
N PRO A 236 -17.53 5.50 -23.01
CA PRO A 236 -16.16 5.88 -23.36
C PRO A 236 -15.90 7.39 -23.20
N THR A 237 -16.94 8.22 -23.07
CA THR A 237 -16.80 9.68 -22.88
C THR A 237 -16.64 10.09 -21.41
N ARG A 238 -16.80 9.16 -20.46
CA ARG A 238 -16.82 9.44 -19.02
C ARG A 238 -15.71 8.74 -18.22
N GLY A 239 -14.66 8.30 -18.91
CA GLY A 239 -13.56 7.54 -18.32
C GLY A 239 -13.93 6.07 -18.10
N TYR A 240 -12.90 5.22 -18.01
CA TYR A 240 -13.08 3.78 -17.90
C TYR A 240 -13.70 3.37 -16.56
N VAL A 241 -14.50 2.31 -16.60
CA VAL A 241 -15.14 1.68 -15.45
C VAL A 241 -14.80 0.20 -15.48
N HIS A 242 -14.11 -0.28 -14.45
CA HIS A 242 -13.86 -1.69 -14.24
C HIS A 242 -15.15 -2.34 -13.75
N VAL A 243 -15.72 -3.25 -14.52
CA VAL A 243 -16.90 -4.03 -14.12
C VAL A 243 -16.41 -5.40 -13.68
N LEU A 244 -16.64 -5.73 -12.42
CA LEU A 244 -16.30 -7.00 -11.79
C LEU A 244 -17.58 -7.63 -11.25
N ASP A 245 -17.63 -8.95 -11.22
CA ASP A 245 -18.63 -9.74 -10.48
C ASP A 245 -18.04 -10.24 -9.16
N ASP A 246 -18.82 -11.01 -8.39
CA ASP A 246 -18.40 -11.62 -7.13
C ASP A 246 -17.15 -12.50 -7.29
N THR A 247 -17.13 -13.34 -8.32
CA THR A 247 -16.04 -14.29 -8.58
C THR A 247 -14.74 -13.55 -8.93
N THR A 248 -14.80 -12.60 -9.85
CA THR A 248 -13.64 -11.87 -10.36
C THR A 248 -13.10 -10.83 -9.38
N LEU A 249 -13.96 -10.22 -8.56
CA LEU A 249 -13.54 -9.35 -7.47
C LEU A 249 -12.68 -10.12 -6.46
N GLU A 250 -13.14 -11.29 -6.01
CA GLU A 250 -12.40 -12.13 -5.06
C GLU A 250 -11.05 -12.54 -5.65
N ILE A 251 -11.04 -13.06 -6.88
CA ILE A 251 -9.82 -13.47 -7.59
C ILE A 251 -8.80 -12.32 -7.67
N LEU A 252 -9.24 -11.12 -8.07
CA LEU A 252 -8.35 -9.96 -8.18
C LEU A 252 -7.79 -9.53 -6.84
N LEU A 253 -8.63 -9.35 -5.82
CA LEU A 253 -8.21 -8.85 -4.51
C LEU A 253 -7.43 -9.90 -3.69
N GLU A 254 -7.56 -11.19 -4.02
CA GLU A 254 -6.72 -12.26 -3.44
C GLU A 254 -5.36 -12.39 -4.10
N THR A 255 -5.28 -12.03 -5.37
CA THR A 255 -4.06 -12.22 -6.17
C THR A 255 -3.19 -10.98 -6.19
N LEU A 256 -3.81 -9.80 -6.30
CA LEU A 256 -3.18 -8.48 -6.26
C LEU A 256 -3.48 -7.81 -4.92
N ASP A 257 -3.10 -8.49 -3.85
CA ASP A 257 -3.49 -8.19 -2.47
C ASP A 257 -2.69 -7.04 -1.81
N THR A 258 -2.17 -6.12 -2.63
CA THR A 258 -1.61 -4.83 -2.19
C THR A 258 -2.15 -3.70 -3.06
N VAL A 259 -2.25 -2.50 -2.49
CA VAL A 259 -2.65 -1.29 -3.25
C VAL A 259 -1.75 -1.00 -4.44
N ALA A 260 -0.44 -1.28 -4.32
CA ALA A 260 0.53 -1.09 -5.39
C ALA A 260 0.29 -2.05 -6.55
N ASP A 261 0.11 -3.34 -6.26
CA ASP A 261 -0.10 -4.37 -7.28
C ASP A 261 -1.44 -4.16 -8.01
N LEU A 262 -2.52 -3.90 -7.26
CA LEU A 262 -3.84 -3.68 -7.86
C LEU A 262 -3.90 -2.40 -8.69
N SER A 263 -3.42 -1.26 -8.17
CA SER A 263 -3.51 0.02 -8.89
C SER A 263 -2.71 0.00 -10.19
N VAL A 264 -1.56 -0.69 -10.23
CA VAL A 264 -0.79 -0.89 -11.46
C VAL A 264 -1.57 -1.74 -12.46
N TYR A 265 -2.19 -2.84 -12.02
CA TYR A 265 -3.02 -3.67 -12.88
C TYR A 265 -4.20 -2.89 -13.47
N LEU A 266 -4.95 -2.13 -12.65
CA LEU A 266 -6.09 -1.34 -13.11
C LEU A 266 -5.66 -0.30 -14.17
N LYS A 267 -4.54 0.41 -13.93
CA LYS A 267 -3.97 1.35 -14.92
C LYS A 267 -3.62 0.66 -16.24
N LYS A 268 -2.89 -0.45 -16.18
CA LYS A 268 -2.47 -1.19 -17.38
C LYS A 268 -3.65 -1.78 -18.13
N LYS A 269 -4.67 -2.26 -17.41
CA LYS A 269 -5.91 -2.76 -18.00
C LYS A 269 -6.65 -1.65 -18.72
N GLU A 270 -6.86 -0.51 -18.08
CA GLU A 270 -7.51 0.64 -18.71
C GLU A 270 -6.76 1.07 -19.97
N GLN A 271 -5.43 1.19 -19.89
CA GLN A 271 -4.59 1.54 -21.04
C GLN A 271 -4.71 0.52 -22.19
N PHE A 272 -4.69 -0.77 -21.87
CA PHE A 272 -4.79 -1.82 -22.87
C PHE A 272 -6.18 -1.86 -23.52
N VAL A 273 -7.25 -1.86 -22.73
CA VAL A 273 -8.64 -1.92 -23.21
C VAL A 273 -8.99 -0.69 -24.05
N THR A 274 -8.39 0.47 -23.77
CA THR A 274 -8.61 1.72 -24.51
C THR A 274 -7.59 1.98 -25.63
N SER A 275 -6.63 1.07 -25.86
CA SER A 275 -5.57 1.24 -26.86
C SER A 275 -6.05 1.20 -28.31
N GLY A 276 -7.25 0.68 -28.56
CA GLY A 276 -7.80 0.44 -29.90
C GLY A 276 -7.60 -0.99 -30.41
N VAL A 277 -6.85 -1.83 -29.70
CA VAL A 277 -6.80 -3.29 -29.94
C VAL A 277 -8.09 -3.91 -29.42
N ALA A 278 -8.77 -4.70 -30.26
CA ALA A 278 -9.95 -5.44 -29.83
C ALA A 278 -9.54 -6.54 -28.84
N LEU A 279 -10.22 -6.64 -27.70
CA LEU A 279 -9.96 -7.64 -26.67
C LEU A 279 -11.26 -8.39 -26.42
N PHE A 280 -11.19 -9.71 -26.49
CA PHE A 280 -12.23 -10.63 -26.10
C PHE A 280 -11.66 -11.57 -25.05
N ALA A 281 -12.17 -11.54 -23.82
CA ALA A 281 -11.75 -12.45 -22.77
C ALA A 281 -12.95 -13.17 -22.18
N ALA A 282 -12.82 -14.48 -21.94
CA ALA A 282 -13.87 -15.29 -21.32
C ALA A 282 -14.22 -14.84 -19.89
N GLY A 283 -13.29 -14.16 -19.22
CA GLY A 283 -13.48 -13.54 -17.91
C GLY A 283 -12.31 -12.65 -17.53
N GLU A 284 -12.45 -11.90 -16.43
CA GLU A 284 -11.38 -11.07 -15.88
C GLU A 284 -10.19 -11.90 -15.38
N GLU A 285 -10.47 -13.08 -14.86
CA GLU A 285 -9.51 -14.05 -14.35
C GLU A 285 -8.54 -14.53 -15.44
N GLU A 286 -9.02 -14.65 -16.68
CA GLU A 286 -8.19 -15.04 -17.83
C GLU A 286 -7.25 -13.90 -18.23
N LEU A 287 -7.75 -12.66 -18.19
CA LEU A 287 -6.95 -11.47 -18.41
C LEU A 287 -5.87 -11.31 -17.32
N LEU A 288 -6.23 -11.57 -16.06
CA LEU A 288 -5.30 -11.56 -14.93
C LEU A 288 -4.22 -12.65 -15.05
N ALA A 289 -4.59 -13.86 -15.45
CA ALA A 289 -3.64 -14.94 -15.68
C ALA A 289 -2.59 -14.57 -16.75
N HIS A 290 -3.04 -13.98 -17.86
CA HIS A 290 -2.14 -13.49 -18.91
C HIS A 290 -1.20 -12.42 -18.36
N TYR A 291 -1.73 -11.43 -17.64
CA TYR A 291 -0.93 -10.36 -17.03
C TYR A 291 0.17 -10.89 -16.10
N LEU A 292 -0.16 -11.86 -15.24
CA LEU A 292 0.76 -12.41 -14.22
C LEU A 292 1.83 -13.36 -14.77
N THR A 293 1.67 -13.78 -16.03
CA THR A 293 2.59 -14.70 -16.71
C THR A 293 3.47 -14.02 -17.75
N HIS A 294 3.23 -12.74 -18.04
CA HIS A 294 3.96 -11.98 -19.06
C HIS A 294 4.58 -10.71 -18.47
N CYS A 295 5.85 -10.47 -18.81
CA CYS A 295 6.55 -9.24 -18.45
C CYS A 295 7.00 -8.48 -19.69
N ASN A 296 6.97 -7.14 -19.61
CA ASN A 296 7.54 -6.27 -20.64
C ASN A 296 9.09 -6.27 -20.60
N ALA A 297 9.71 -5.52 -21.52
CA ALA A 297 11.17 -5.39 -21.62
C ALA A 297 11.86 -4.84 -20.35
N LYS A 298 11.11 -4.19 -19.45
CA LYS A 298 11.60 -3.70 -18.15
C LYS A 298 11.47 -4.73 -17.03
N GLY A 299 10.95 -5.92 -17.32
CA GLY A 299 10.71 -6.98 -16.34
C GLY A 299 9.48 -6.75 -15.46
N GLU A 300 8.55 -5.89 -15.88
CA GLU A 300 7.30 -5.62 -15.16
C GLU A 300 6.14 -6.39 -15.79
N TYR A 301 5.23 -6.92 -14.97
CA TYR A 301 4.01 -7.56 -15.47
C TYR A 301 3.22 -6.63 -16.40
N ASP A 302 2.79 -7.14 -17.55
CA ASP A 302 2.12 -6.33 -18.56
C ASP A 302 1.26 -7.15 -19.52
N PHE A 303 0.41 -6.47 -20.27
CA PHE A 303 -0.37 -7.05 -21.36
C PHE A 303 0.48 -7.14 -22.63
N VAL A 304 1.40 -8.11 -22.65
CA VAL A 304 2.31 -8.33 -23.79
C VAL A 304 1.67 -9.28 -24.79
N PHE A 305 1.62 -8.86 -26.05
CA PHE A 305 1.14 -9.63 -27.20
C PHE A 305 2.07 -9.39 -28.39
N ASP A 306 1.92 -10.19 -29.44
CA ASP A 306 2.68 -10.04 -30.68
C ASP A 306 2.38 -8.70 -31.37
N GLU A 307 3.40 -8.13 -32.03
CA GLU A 307 3.26 -6.85 -32.75
C GLU A 307 2.33 -6.98 -33.97
N GLY A 308 1.60 -5.91 -34.28
CA GLY A 308 0.73 -5.84 -35.47
C GLY A 308 -0.63 -6.54 -35.32
N VAL A 309 -0.93 -7.10 -34.15
CA VAL A 309 -2.22 -7.72 -33.86
C VAL A 309 -3.28 -6.65 -33.56
N ASN A 310 -4.44 -6.77 -34.21
CA ASN A 310 -5.59 -5.87 -34.03
C ASN A 310 -6.70 -6.46 -33.15
N ALA A 311 -6.62 -7.76 -32.83
CA ALA A 311 -7.59 -8.46 -32.00
C ALA A 311 -6.91 -9.55 -31.15
N ILE A 312 -7.22 -9.57 -29.86
CA ILE A 312 -6.75 -10.53 -28.86
C ILE A 312 -7.95 -11.31 -28.34
N VAL A 313 -7.81 -12.64 -28.30
CA VAL A 313 -8.83 -13.54 -27.73
C VAL A 313 -8.18 -14.36 -26.62
N LEU A 314 -8.70 -14.22 -25.41
CA LEU A 314 -8.32 -15.02 -24.24
C LEU A 314 -9.45 -15.99 -23.91
N HIS A 315 -9.21 -17.26 -24.18
CA HIS A 315 -10.14 -18.34 -23.91
C HIS A 315 -10.12 -18.73 -22.43
N GLU A 316 -11.18 -19.42 -22.00
CA GLU A 316 -11.26 -20.01 -20.66
C GLU A 316 -10.12 -21.02 -20.44
N GLY A 317 -9.54 -21.02 -19.23
CA GLY A 317 -8.58 -22.03 -18.77
C GLY A 317 -7.20 -21.48 -18.39
N LEU A 318 -6.81 -20.29 -18.83
CA LEU A 318 -5.53 -19.67 -18.45
C LEU A 318 -5.43 -19.49 -16.94
N TRP A 319 -6.53 -19.09 -16.29
CA TRP A 319 -6.60 -18.94 -14.84
C TRP A 319 -6.42 -20.27 -14.12
N LEU A 320 -7.09 -21.32 -14.58
CA LEU A 320 -6.99 -22.66 -13.98
C LEU A 320 -5.57 -23.23 -14.14
N ASP A 321 -4.97 -23.08 -15.32
CA ASP A 321 -3.59 -23.47 -15.58
C ASP A 321 -2.59 -22.71 -14.70
N PHE A 322 -2.81 -21.39 -14.55
CA PHE A 322 -1.99 -20.54 -13.68
C PHE A 322 -2.07 -20.99 -12.21
N VAL A 323 -3.27 -21.15 -11.67
CA VAL A 323 -3.49 -21.57 -10.27
C VAL A 323 -2.99 -22.99 -10.02
N GLY A 324 -3.16 -23.89 -10.99
CA GLY A 324 -2.68 -25.28 -10.93
C GLY A 324 -1.16 -25.43 -11.07
N SER A 325 -0.44 -24.37 -11.45
CA SER A 325 1.00 -24.45 -11.71
C SER A 325 1.83 -24.66 -10.42
N PRO A 326 2.88 -25.51 -10.44
CA PRO A 326 3.82 -25.64 -9.33
C PRO A 326 4.48 -24.31 -8.94
N GLN A 327 4.72 -23.45 -9.93
CA GLN A 327 5.30 -22.11 -9.76
C GLN A 327 4.41 -21.23 -8.89
N ARG A 328 3.09 -21.22 -9.13
CA ARG A 328 2.12 -20.48 -8.32
C ARG A 328 2.07 -21.02 -6.89
N ALA A 329 2.06 -22.33 -6.70
CA ALA A 329 2.10 -22.92 -5.36
C ALA A 329 3.35 -22.49 -4.56
N LYS A 330 4.52 -22.47 -5.21
CA LYS A 330 5.77 -22.01 -4.58
C LYS A 330 5.78 -20.52 -4.28
N GLN A 331 5.21 -19.69 -5.17
CA GLN A 331 5.05 -18.25 -4.93
C GLN A 331 4.18 -18.00 -3.70
N LEU A 332 3.03 -18.68 -3.59
CA LEU A 332 2.13 -18.53 -2.44
C LEU A 332 2.81 -18.93 -1.12
N GLU A 333 3.56 -20.04 -1.12
CA GLU A 333 4.34 -20.46 0.05
C GLU A 333 5.39 -19.41 0.44
N ALA A 334 6.17 -18.92 -0.52
CA ALA A 334 7.20 -17.92 -0.28
C ALA A 334 6.59 -16.59 0.21
N ASN A 335 5.41 -16.21 -0.30
CA ASN A 335 4.73 -14.97 0.07
C ASN A 335 4.23 -14.96 1.53
N LYS A 336 4.09 -16.11 2.21
CA LYS A 336 3.58 -16.18 3.59
C LYS A 336 4.30 -15.25 4.56
N ILE A 337 5.62 -15.11 4.44
CA ILE A 337 6.42 -14.26 5.34
C ILE A 337 6.12 -12.77 5.19
N SER A 338 5.62 -12.36 4.01
CA SER A 338 5.33 -10.95 3.71
C SER A 338 4.12 -10.44 4.47
N TYR A 339 3.15 -11.28 4.86
CA TYR A 339 1.96 -10.84 5.59
C TYR A 339 2.26 -10.29 6.99
N VAL A 340 3.42 -10.63 7.56
CA VAL A 340 3.92 -10.01 8.79
C VAL A 340 4.15 -8.50 8.60
N TRP A 341 4.50 -8.07 7.38
CA TRP A 341 4.62 -6.65 7.03
C TRP A 341 3.28 -5.94 7.18
N ASP A 342 2.21 -6.56 6.68
CA ASP A 342 0.84 -6.05 6.74
C ASP A 342 0.38 -5.95 8.21
N ASP A 343 0.70 -6.97 9.02
CA ASP A 343 0.45 -6.97 10.45
C ASP A 343 1.21 -5.87 11.21
N ILE A 344 2.44 -5.53 10.79
CA ILE A 344 3.19 -4.40 11.34
C ILE A 344 2.47 -3.09 11.03
N VAL A 345 2.02 -2.89 9.79
CA VAL A 345 1.26 -1.69 9.41
C VAL A 345 -0.04 -1.61 10.20
N GLU A 346 -0.85 -2.68 10.24
CA GLU A 346 -2.13 -2.70 10.95
C GLU A 346 -1.99 -2.53 12.48
N ARG A 347 -0.97 -3.12 13.10
CA ARG A 347 -0.67 -2.88 14.52
C ARG A 347 -0.28 -1.43 14.77
N THR A 348 0.59 -0.89 13.94
CA THR A 348 1.08 0.50 14.10
C THR A 348 -0.06 1.50 13.89
N THR A 349 -0.87 1.30 12.85
CA THR A 349 -2.11 2.07 12.60
C THR A 349 -3.04 2.04 13.80
N ARG A 350 -3.31 0.86 14.38
CA ARG A 350 -4.16 0.76 15.59
C ARG A 350 -3.59 1.54 16.79
N HIS A 351 -2.28 1.46 17.02
CA HIS A 351 -1.65 2.19 18.13
C HIS A 351 -1.67 3.70 17.92
N PHE A 352 -1.46 4.14 16.68
CA PHE A 352 -1.56 5.53 16.26
C PHE A 352 -2.97 6.07 16.46
N LEU A 353 -3.99 5.38 15.92
CA LEU A 353 -5.39 5.80 16.01
C LEU A 353 -5.90 5.85 17.46
N ARG A 354 -5.42 4.95 18.34
CA ARG A 354 -5.78 4.94 19.77
C ARG A 354 -5.03 5.98 20.60
N GLY A 355 -4.11 6.74 20.02
CA GLY A 355 -3.22 7.66 20.76
C GLY A 355 -2.29 6.94 21.74
N THR A 356 -2.09 5.63 21.59
CA THR A 356 -1.27 4.79 22.50
C THR A 356 0.19 4.67 22.06
N SER A 357 0.58 5.36 20.98
CA SER A 357 1.97 5.40 20.54
C SER A 357 2.85 6.10 21.58
N GLN A 358 3.79 5.38 22.17
CA GLN A 358 4.62 5.83 23.30
C GLN A 358 5.57 7.00 22.97
N PHE A 359 5.67 7.42 21.71
CA PHE A 359 6.69 8.35 21.24
C PHE A 359 6.09 9.41 20.30
N LEU A 360 5.28 10.30 20.86
CA LEU A 360 4.72 11.49 20.22
C LEU A 360 5.71 12.68 20.31
N THR A 361 6.91 12.53 19.72
CA THR A 361 7.91 13.62 19.77
C THR A 361 7.80 14.62 18.62
N ASP A 362 7.07 14.32 17.54
CA ASP A 362 6.62 15.30 16.54
C ASP A 362 5.17 15.00 16.15
N THR A 363 4.26 15.78 16.74
CA THR A 363 2.80 15.66 16.65
C THR A 363 2.26 16.29 15.37
N THR A 364 2.63 15.75 14.22
CA THR A 364 1.83 15.91 13.00
C THR A 364 1.43 14.54 12.50
N LEU A 365 0.13 14.34 12.27
CA LEU A 365 -0.44 13.17 11.59
C LEU A 365 0.36 12.77 10.34
N SER A 366 1.00 13.74 9.70
CA SER A 366 1.78 13.58 8.48
C SER A 366 3.05 12.72 8.62
N SER A 367 3.78 12.72 9.74
CA SER A 367 5.08 12.02 9.81
C SER A 367 4.96 10.51 10.01
N GLN A 368 4.00 10.08 10.86
CA GLN A 368 3.71 8.67 11.11
C GLN A 368 2.90 8.06 9.96
N GLU A 369 1.98 8.83 9.36
CA GLU A 369 1.31 8.36 8.14
C GLU A 369 2.33 8.19 6.99
N LEU A 370 3.34 9.05 6.86
CA LEU A 370 4.36 8.92 5.81
C LEU A 370 5.13 7.60 5.91
N VAL A 371 5.58 7.21 7.11
CA VAL A 371 6.30 5.93 7.26
C VAL A 371 5.41 4.75 6.91
N LEU A 372 4.14 4.77 7.33
CA LEU A 372 3.18 3.72 7.01
C LEU A 372 2.85 3.69 5.52
N ARG A 373 2.79 4.85 4.86
CA ARG A 373 2.60 4.97 3.42
C ARG A 373 3.73 4.31 2.65
N PHE A 374 5.00 4.53 3.02
CA PHE A 374 6.12 3.81 2.40
C PHE A 374 6.00 2.30 2.59
N PHE A 375 5.63 1.83 3.78
CA PHE A 375 5.40 0.41 4.01
C PHE A 375 4.27 -0.16 3.12
N ALA A 376 3.14 0.54 3.03
CA ALA A 376 1.99 0.09 2.26
C ALA A 376 2.20 0.18 0.75
N ARG A 377 3.10 1.06 0.29
CA ARG A 377 3.45 1.21 -1.13
C ARG A 377 4.25 0.03 -1.68
N GLU A 378 4.89 -0.75 -0.82
CA GLU A 378 5.68 -1.89 -1.27
C GLU A 378 4.78 -3.00 -1.85
N PRO A 379 5.03 -3.48 -3.08
CA PRO A 379 4.30 -4.61 -3.66
C PRO A 379 4.62 -5.92 -2.93
N ARG A 380 3.77 -6.94 -3.09
CA ARG A 380 3.85 -8.20 -2.34
C ARG A 380 5.24 -8.85 -2.39
N LEU A 381 5.85 -8.89 -3.58
CA LEU A 381 7.20 -9.43 -3.79
C LEU A 381 8.26 -8.68 -2.98
N ARG A 382 8.16 -7.36 -2.91
CA ARG A 382 9.15 -6.53 -2.22
C ARG A 382 8.96 -6.60 -0.70
N ARG A 383 7.71 -6.69 -0.22
CA ARG A 383 7.40 -7.04 1.19
C ARG A 383 8.01 -8.39 1.58
N ARG A 384 7.90 -9.41 0.72
CA ARG A 384 8.55 -10.72 0.93
C ARG A 384 10.06 -10.57 1.07
N MET A 385 10.71 -9.88 0.14
CA MET A 385 12.16 -9.67 0.18
C MET A 385 12.62 -8.94 1.46
N LEU A 386 11.93 -7.87 1.86
CA LEU A 386 12.24 -7.11 3.08
C LEU A 386 12.02 -7.94 4.35
N MET A 387 10.93 -8.71 4.40
CA MET A 387 10.64 -9.59 5.53
C MET A 387 11.61 -10.78 5.64
N SER A 388 12.01 -11.39 4.51
CA SER A 388 13.06 -12.40 4.50
C SER A 388 14.37 -11.83 5.03
N ALA A 389 14.75 -10.61 4.61
CA ALA A 389 15.97 -9.97 5.07
C ALA A 389 16.00 -9.76 6.59
N ILE A 390 14.92 -9.29 7.21
CA ILE A 390 14.87 -9.08 8.66
C ILE A 390 14.78 -10.40 9.43
N VAL A 391 14.01 -11.38 8.95
CA VAL A 391 13.89 -12.69 9.61
C VAL A 391 15.22 -13.43 9.58
N ASP A 392 15.94 -13.39 8.47
CA ASP A 392 17.29 -13.95 8.39
C ASP A 392 18.22 -13.26 9.37
N MET A 393 18.18 -11.93 9.47
CA MET A 393 18.95 -11.20 10.46
C MET A 393 18.64 -11.67 11.89
N VAL A 394 17.37 -11.88 12.25
CA VAL A 394 16.98 -12.36 13.59
C VAL A 394 17.50 -13.79 13.84
N LYS A 395 17.45 -14.67 12.83
CA LYS A 395 17.91 -16.06 12.96
C LYS A 395 19.43 -16.17 13.15
N VAL A 396 20.21 -15.40 12.40
CA VAL A 396 21.68 -15.56 12.36
C VAL A 396 22.44 -14.64 13.33
N THR A 397 21.76 -13.71 13.99
CA THR A 397 22.40 -12.77 14.93
C THR A 397 22.39 -13.36 16.34
N PRO A 398 23.55 -13.50 17.00
CA PRO A 398 23.63 -13.87 18.40
C PRO A 398 22.80 -12.95 19.30
N SER A 399 22.24 -13.48 20.40
CA SER A 399 21.28 -12.76 21.26
C SER A 399 21.84 -11.54 22.00
N ASP A 400 23.16 -11.39 22.03
CA ASP A 400 23.91 -10.29 22.64
C ASP A 400 24.53 -9.33 21.61
N MET A 401 24.38 -9.63 20.31
CA MET A 401 24.91 -8.83 19.22
C MET A 401 23.82 -8.09 18.48
N ARG A 402 24.17 -6.94 17.90
CA ARG A 402 23.32 -6.20 16.98
C ARG A 402 23.66 -6.53 15.54
N ARG A 403 22.70 -6.36 14.63
CA ARG A 403 22.91 -6.42 13.18
C ARG A 403 22.18 -5.28 12.49
N LEU A 404 22.86 -4.65 11.53
CA LEU A 404 22.33 -3.59 10.69
C LEU A 404 22.42 -4.04 9.23
N ARG A 405 21.36 -3.81 8.46
CA ARG A 405 21.35 -4.02 7.01
C ARG A 405 20.69 -2.82 6.34
N VAL A 406 21.30 -2.33 5.27
CA VAL A 406 20.71 -1.31 4.40
C VAL A 406 20.26 -2.03 3.13
N VAL A 407 19.03 -1.78 2.72
CA VAL A 407 18.44 -2.32 1.50
C VAL A 407 18.16 -1.15 0.56
N SER A 408 18.83 -1.13 -0.59
CA SER A 408 18.67 -0.09 -1.60
C SER A 408 17.31 -0.17 -2.30
N PRO A 409 16.78 0.95 -2.84
CA PRO A 409 15.54 1.00 -3.61
C PRO A 409 15.51 -0.01 -4.77
N SER A 410 14.34 -0.60 -5.06
CA SER A 410 14.15 -1.41 -6.29
C SER A 410 14.01 -0.54 -7.53
N ARG A 411 13.33 0.60 -7.38
CA ARG A 411 13.03 1.55 -8.44
C ARG A 411 13.41 2.95 -8.00
N SER A 412 13.58 3.84 -8.97
CA SER A 412 13.79 5.25 -8.69
C SER A 412 12.58 5.82 -7.93
N GLY A 413 12.83 6.55 -6.84
CA GLY A 413 11.78 7.11 -5.98
C GLY A 413 11.32 6.20 -4.84
N ASP A 414 11.79 4.95 -4.78
CA ASP A 414 11.59 4.07 -3.62
C ASP A 414 12.54 4.43 -2.48
N PRO A 415 12.14 4.20 -1.21
CA PRO A 415 12.98 4.52 -0.08
C PRO A 415 14.13 3.52 0.08
N TYR A 416 15.21 4.01 0.69
CA TYR A 416 16.19 3.13 1.30
C TYR A 416 15.61 2.55 2.59
N TYR A 417 15.78 1.24 2.81
CA TYR A 417 15.39 0.61 4.08
C TYR A 417 16.59 0.37 4.99
N VAL A 418 16.43 0.71 6.26
CA VAL A 418 17.39 0.44 7.34
C VAL A 418 16.77 -0.59 8.28
N LEU A 419 17.26 -1.83 8.18
CA LEU A 419 16.82 -2.93 9.03
C LEU A 419 17.77 -3.08 10.21
N LEU A 420 17.23 -3.06 11.43
CA LEU A 420 18.01 -3.16 12.66
C LEU A 420 17.48 -4.29 13.54
N VAL A 421 18.39 -5.18 13.94
CA VAL A 421 18.17 -6.13 15.04
C VAL A 421 19.05 -5.69 16.21
N LEU A 422 18.43 -5.35 17.34
CA LEU A 422 19.14 -4.84 18.53
C LEU A 422 18.82 -5.68 19.77
N PRO A 423 19.82 -6.21 20.50
CA PRO A 423 19.56 -7.03 21.68
C PRO A 423 19.01 -6.19 22.83
N ARG A 424 18.12 -6.76 23.64
CA ARG A 424 17.63 -6.14 24.87
C ARG A 424 18.44 -6.66 26.06
N PRO A 425 19.30 -5.82 26.69
CA PRO A 425 20.08 -6.27 27.83
C PRO A 425 19.19 -6.64 29.03
N ALA A 426 19.64 -7.60 29.83
CA ALA A 426 18.96 -7.99 31.06
C ALA A 426 18.82 -6.80 32.01
N GLY A 427 17.66 -6.69 32.69
CA GLY A 427 17.37 -5.60 33.63
C GLY A 427 16.98 -4.26 32.99
N VAL A 428 17.03 -4.12 31.66
CA VAL A 428 16.55 -2.91 30.98
C VAL A 428 15.03 -2.96 30.81
N SER A 429 14.34 -1.92 31.30
CA SER A 429 12.90 -1.77 31.11
C SER A 429 12.54 -1.60 29.64
N GLU A 430 11.36 -2.07 29.25
CA GLU A 430 10.93 -2.03 27.85
C GLU A 430 10.88 -0.59 27.29
N PRO A 431 10.33 0.42 28.00
CA PRO A 431 10.32 1.79 27.48
C PRO A 431 11.72 2.36 27.23
N ARG A 432 12.66 2.10 28.16
CA ARG A 432 14.06 2.55 28.00
C ARG A 432 14.74 1.85 26.84
N TYR A 433 14.51 0.54 26.68
CA TYR A 433 15.06 -0.21 25.56
C TYR A 433 14.53 0.32 24.22
N ARG A 434 13.22 0.56 24.09
CA ARG A 434 12.62 1.11 22.87
C ARG A 434 13.12 2.52 22.55
N ASP A 435 13.27 3.40 23.53
CA ASP A 435 13.87 4.75 23.32
C ASP A 435 15.30 4.64 22.77
N VAL A 436 16.14 3.77 23.34
CA VAL A 436 17.51 3.53 22.84
C VAL A 436 17.50 2.95 21.42
N ARG A 437 16.67 1.94 21.16
CA ARG A 437 16.57 1.29 19.85
C ARG A 437 16.14 2.28 18.77
N ARG A 438 15.11 3.08 19.05
CA ARG A 438 14.63 4.11 18.13
C ARG A 438 15.69 5.17 17.83
N ARG A 439 16.34 5.74 18.86
CA ARG A 439 17.40 6.75 18.64
C ARG A 439 18.59 6.20 17.86
N TYR A 440 18.93 4.93 18.12
CA TYR A 440 19.98 4.25 17.35
C TYR A 440 19.56 4.03 15.89
N LEU A 441 18.30 3.64 15.64
CA LEU A 441 17.74 3.52 14.29
C LEU A 441 17.74 4.87 13.55
N GLU A 442 17.34 5.96 14.21
CA GLU A 442 17.40 7.32 13.65
C GLU A 442 18.83 7.74 13.28
N ALA A 443 19.82 7.41 14.13
CA ALA A 443 21.23 7.62 13.82
C ALA A 443 21.67 6.79 12.61
N CYS A 444 21.22 5.53 12.50
CA CYS A 444 21.48 4.70 11.34
C CYS A 444 20.92 5.31 10.05
N CYS A 445 19.68 5.82 10.07
CA CYS A 445 19.09 6.49 8.90
C CYS A 445 19.90 7.71 8.44
N ARG A 446 20.39 8.54 9.38
CA ARG A 446 21.27 9.69 9.04
C ARG A 446 22.59 9.25 8.42
N VAL A 447 23.20 8.18 8.96
CA VAL A 447 24.44 7.63 8.41
C VAL A 447 24.22 7.03 7.02
N VAL A 448 23.04 6.47 6.73
CA VAL A 448 22.71 6.02 5.37
C VAL A 448 22.72 7.20 4.39
N LYS A 449 22.16 8.36 4.72
CA LYS A 449 22.29 9.55 3.85
C LYS A 449 23.74 9.96 3.62
N LEU A 450 24.58 9.87 4.65
CA LEU A 450 26.01 10.19 4.54
C LEU A 450 26.72 9.25 3.56
N ASP A 451 26.43 7.95 3.62
CA ASP A 451 27.09 6.91 2.82
C ASP A 451 26.48 6.71 1.43
N PHE A 452 25.20 7.06 1.28
CA PHE A 452 24.42 6.98 0.05
C PHE A 452 23.83 8.37 -0.23
N PRO A 453 24.60 9.29 -0.85
CA PRO A 453 24.17 10.67 -1.06
C PRO A 453 22.91 10.81 -1.92
N ASP A 454 22.60 9.81 -2.75
CA ASP A 454 21.39 9.71 -3.57
C ASP A 454 20.14 9.39 -2.75
N ALA A 455 20.26 8.85 -1.53
CA ALA A 455 19.12 8.53 -0.67
C ALA A 455 18.32 9.81 -0.34
N GLN A 456 17.06 9.87 -0.75
CA GLN A 456 16.16 10.99 -0.47
C GLN A 456 15.15 10.64 0.62
N ASP A 457 14.61 9.42 0.56
CA ASP A 457 13.65 8.89 1.51
C ASP A 457 14.29 7.67 2.20
N ILE A 458 14.34 7.67 3.54
CA ILE A 458 14.98 6.59 4.30
C ILE A 458 14.03 6.09 5.38
N VAL A 459 13.71 4.80 5.33
CA VAL A 459 12.74 4.15 6.21
C VAL A 459 13.44 3.12 7.09
N GLY A 460 13.30 3.25 8.40
CA GLY A 460 13.88 2.36 9.40
C GLY A 460 12.85 1.39 9.97
N LEU A 461 13.25 0.13 10.13
CA LEU A 461 12.54 -0.91 10.86
C LEU A 461 13.49 -1.58 11.85
N ALA A 462 13.15 -1.52 13.14
CA ALA A 462 13.94 -2.17 14.18
C ALA A 462 13.13 -3.20 14.99
N THR A 463 13.78 -4.29 15.37
CA THR A 463 13.22 -5.33 16.26
C THR A 463 14.30 -5.92 17.18
N GLU A 464 13.90 -6.73 18.17
CA GLU A 464 14.79 -7.46 19.07
C GLU A 464 15.50 -8.64 18.38
N THR A 465 16.62 -9.09 18.96
CA THR A 465 17.24 -10.39 18.68
C THR A 465 16.30 -11.57 19.02
N SER A 466 16.73 -12.79 18.75
CA SER A 466 16.05 -14.00 19.21
C SER A 466 16.06 -14.10 20.75
N ASN A 467 15.17 -14.92 21.31
CA ASN A 467 15.09 -15.27 22.75
C ASN A 467 14.74 -14.13 23.72
N THR A 468 14.05 -13.07 23.27
CA THR A 468 13.50 -12.03 24.16
C THR A 468 12.09 -12.36 24.65
N ARG A 469 11.76 -11.98 25.89
CA ARG A 469 10.37 -12.01 26.38
C ARG A 469 9.59 -10.89 25.71
N GLY A 470 8.84 -11.24 24.67
CA GLY A 470 8.10 -10.29 23.83
C GLY A 470 8.93 -9.78 22.65
N ARG A 471 8.23 -9.34 21.61
CA ARG A 471 8.77 -8.72 20.40
C ARG A 471 8.00 -7.43 20.12
N SER A 472 8.74 -6.38 19.77
CA SER A 472 8.18 -5.09 19.41
C SER A 472 8.93 -4.50 18.21
N GLU A 473 8.27 -3.65 17.47
CA GLU A 473 8.82 -2.98 16.30
C GLU A 473 8.87 -1.46 16.52
N ASP A 474 9.96 -0.84 16.07
CA ASP A 474 10.04 0.62 15.97
C ASP A 474 10.23 1.01 14.51
N LEU A 475 9.38 1.93 14.05
CA LEU A 475 9.40 2.49 12.70
C LEU A 475 9.93 3.93 12.75
N VAL A 476 10.80 4.26 11.81
CA VAL A 476 11.36 5.61 11.65
C VAL A 476 11.28 5.99 10.18
N TYR A 477 10.97 7.26 9.91
CA TYR A 477 11.18 7.86 8.60
C TYR A 477 12.13 9.04 8.74
N PHE A 478 13.07 9.15 7.82
CA PHE A 478 14.01 10.24 7.74
C PHE A 478 13.95 10.87 6.34
N ASP A 479 13.48 12.11 6.29
CA ASP A 479 13.44 12.91 5.06
C ASP A 479 14.83 13.51 4.79
N ALA A 480 15.57 12.85 3.91
CA ALA A 480 16.91 13.27 3.56
C ALA A 480 16.93 14.38 2.49
N LYS A 481 15.77 14.86 2.03
CA LYS A 481 15.67 16.06 1.16
C LYS A 481 15.98 17.33 1.95
N LEU A 482 15.76 17.30 3.27
CA LEU A 482 16.07 18.39 4.21
C LEU A 482 17.50 18.30 4.78
N TRP A 483 18.42 17.62 4.07
CA TRP A 483 19.77 17.38 4.54
C TRP A 483 20.60 18.67 4.66
N THR A 484 21.31 18.83 5.78
CA THR A 484 22.16 20.00 6.05
C THR A 484 23.58 19.59 6.44
N GLU A 485 24.52 20.53 6.35
CA GLU A 485 25.91 20.30 6.76
C GLU A 485 26.04 20.00 8.27
N GLU A 486 25.17 20.58 9.11
CA GLU A 486 25.11 20.26 10.53
C GLU A 486 24.69 18.80 10.76
N MET A 487 23.70 18.31 10.00
CA MET A 487 23.27 16.92 10.05
C MET A 487 24.36 15.98 9.55
N ALA A 488 25.13 16.37 8.52
CA ALA A 488 26.27 15.61 8.05
C ALA A 488 27.36 15.46 9.12
N LYS A 489 27.76 16.56 9.77
CA LYS A 489 28.74 16.54 10.88
C LYS A 489 28.25 15.69 12.06
N ALA A 490 26.96 15.77 12.39
CA ALA A 490 26.36 14.94 13.42
C ALA A 490 26.37 13.45 13.02
N ALA A 491 26.04 13.13 11.76
CA ALA A 491 26.07 11.77 11.24
C ALA A 491 27.48 11.17 11.20
N GLU A 492 28.51 11.94 10.83
CA GLU A 492 29.92 11.49 10.88
C GLU A 492 30.36 11.14 12.31
N LYS A 493 29.97 11.99 13.27
CA LYS A 493 30.21 11.74 14.69
C LYS A 493 29.49 10.48 15.17
N ASP A 494 28.20 10.35 14.85
CA ASP A 494 27.40 9.17 15.20
C ASP A 494 27.99 7.90 14.55
N LYS A 495 28.38 7.98 13.26
CA LYS A 495 29.00 6.88 12.51
C LYS A 495 30.21 6.32 13.24
N THR A 496 31.11 7.21 13.65
CA THR A 496 32.36 6.85 14.33
C THR A 496 32.11 6.38 15.76
N ALA A 497 31.34 7.14 16.56
CA ALA A 497 31.13 6.85 17.97
C ALA A 497 30.29 5.57 18.19
N LEU A 498 29.35 5.29 17.30
CA LEU A 498 28.41 4.18 17.42
C LEU A 498 28.78 2.98 16.53
N ASN A 499 29.87 3.06 15.75
CA ASN A 499 30.29 2.05 14.79
C ASN A 499 29.15 1.64 13.83
N ILE A 500 28.56 2.63 13.16
CA ILE A 500 27.48 2.43 12.18
C ILE A 500 28.10 2.31 10.79
N LEU A 501 27.84 1.22 10.07
CA LEU A 501 28.33 0.97 8.70
C LEU A 501 29.85 1.10 8.47
N THR A 502 30.67 1.10 9.52
CA THR A 502 32.14 1.25 9.40
C THR A 502 32.84 0.06 8.75
N LYS A 503 32.18 -1.12 8.72
CA LYS A 503 32.67 -2.36 8.11
C LYS A 503 31.56 -3.05 7.31
N ALA A 504 30.81 -2.27 6.53
CA ALA A 504 29.69 -2.80 5.75
C ALA A 504 30.18 -3.71 4.61
N THR A 505 29.53 -4.86 4.43
CA THR A 505 29.75 -5.75 3.29
C THR A 505 28.57 -5.63 2.33
N LYS A 506 28.86 -5.43 1.04
CA LYS A 506 27.84 -5.39 0.00
C LYS A 506 27.40 -6.82 -0.34
N LEU A 507 26.10 -7.03 -0.42
CA LEU A 507 25.49 -8.29 -0.84
C LEU A 507 24.55 -8.00 -2.01
N HIS A 508 24.57 -8.88 -3.01
CA HIS A 508 23.60 -8.87 -4.10
C HIS A 508 22.63 -10.03 -3.86
N ALA A 509 21.33 -9.72 -3.82
CA ALA A 509 20.26 -10.69 -3.66
C ALA A 509 19.24 -10.47 -4.78
N ILE A 510 18.72 -11.57 -5.33
CA ILE A 510 17.66 -11.56 -6.34
C ILE A 510 16.50 -12.36 -5.76
N GLU A 511 15.36 -11.70 -5.63
CA GLU A 511 14.10 -12.33 -5.23
C GLU A 511 13.24 -12.50 -6.49
N ARG A 512 12.90 -13.75 -6.85
CA ARG A 512 12.08 -14.06 -8.03
C ARG A 512 10.65 -14.26 -7.63
N ASP A 513 9.70 -13.60 -8.29
CA ASP A 513 8.29 -13.70 -7.89
C ASP A 513 7.81 -15.15 -7.80
N TYR A 514 8.11 -15.94 -8.83
CA TYR A 514 7.95 -17.39 -8.87
C TYR A 514 9.29 -18.09 -8.58
N PRO A 515 9.57 -18.48 -7.31
CA PRO A 515 10.80 -19.19 -6.96
C PRO A 515 10.85 -20.60 -7.56
N ALA A 516 12.08 -21.09 -7.74
CA ALA A 516 12.40 -22.30 -8.49
C ALA A 516 11.87 -23.59 -7.88
#